data_AF-A0A6H1C3U7-F1
#
_entry.id   AF-A0A6H1C3U7-F1
#
_cell.length_a   1.000
_cell.length_b   1.000
_cell.length_c   1.000
_cell.angle_alpha   90.00
_cell.angle_beta   90.00
_cell.angle_gamma   90.00
#
_symmetry.space_group_name_H-M   'P 1'
#
loop_
_entity.id
_entity.type
_entity.pdbx_description
1 polymer ?
#
loop_
_entity_poly.entity_id
_entity_poly.type
_entity_poly.pdbx_seq_one_letter_code
_entity_poly.pdbx_strand_id
1 'polypeptide(L)'
;MSADASRWRPAPGEVSPEIKRTAAAFLETAGNWSDDGTAVDNLVRAGASPAAAATASVLQPATARAGELTVVYPQYGGLARDTAAVIALVGQNLRTVSGPWIRELVVDVRLAREPGGNWTVERLVPPTSLGSPLPLTDTAAAVLADPKIVLPDPARSDVRTGRIDTQLLAILHALSREFTLTVQVMHTGHIQTVFPTARVSNHAVGRAVDIREIDGRPVVAPAGDDRPLRLMRRAAELGATEVGGPVDLNGVRKGFFSDRVHHDHIHLGITPGDPPAHLR
;
A
#
# COMPACT_ATOMS: atom_id res chain seq x y z
N MET A 1 6.53 3.54 -22.15
CA MET A 1 5.51 2.54 -21.78
C MET A 1 4.13 3.18 -21.69
N SER A 2 3.06 2.47 -22.09
CA SER A 2 1.67 2.97 -22.04
C SER A 2 0.89 2.38 -20.87
N ALA A 3 0.00 3.18 -20.27
CA ALA A 3 -0.95 2.75 -19.24
C ALA A 3 -1.92 1.65 -19.73
N ASP A 4 -2.18 1.58 -21.04
CA ASP A 4 -3.11 0.60 -21.63
C ASP A 4 -2.54 -0.82 -21.67
N ALA A 5 -1.25 -0.99 -21.38
CA ALA A 5 -0.62 -2.29 -21.24
C ALA A 5 -1.00 -3.01 -19.93
N SER A 6 -1.62 -2.30 -18.97
CA SER A 6 -1.91 -2.90 -17.67
C SER A 6 -3.06 -3.90 -17.73
N ARG A 7 -2.92 -5.03 -17.03
CA ARG A 7 -4.00 -6.00 -16.81
C ARG A 7 -4.94 -5.56 -15.69
N TRP A 8 -4.42 -4.79 -14.72
CA TRP A 8 -5.25 -4.16 -13.69
C TRP A 8 -6.23 -3.16 -14.31
N ARG A 9 -7.50 -3.27 -13.92
CA ARG A 9 -8.57 -2.39 -14.40
C ARG A 9 -9.09 -1.53 -13.23
N PRO A 10 -9.16 -0.20 -13.41
CA PRO A 10 -9.63 0.68 -12.37
C PRO A 10 -11.12 0.45 -12.08
N ALA A 11 -11.49 0.49 -10.80
CA ALA A 11 -12.90 0.61 -10.41
C ALA A 11 -13.44 2.01 -10.77
N PRO A 12 -14.77 2.19 -10.89
CA PRO A 12 -15.36 3.49 -11.22
C PRO A 12 -15.02 4.64 -10.26
N GLY A 13 -14.70 4.34 -8.99
CA GLY A 13 -14.34 5.34 -7.96
C GLY A 13 -12.86 5.73 -7.95
N GLU A 14 -12.04 5.21 -8.87
CA GLU A 14 -10.60 5.47 -8.88
C GLU A 14 -10.29 6.92 -9.28
N VAL A 15 -9.49 7.61 -8.46
CA VAL A 15 -9.03 8.97 -8.74
C VAL A 15 -7.85 8.93 -9.72
N SER A 16 -7.92 9.66 -10.83
CA SER A 16 -6.82 9.70 -11.83
C SER A 16 -6.26 8.30 -12.18
N PRO A 17 -7.12 7.37 -12.62
CA PRO A 17 -6.76 5.95 -12.78
C PRO A 17 -5.61 5.72 -13.78
N GLU A 18 -5.34 6.67 -14.67
CA GLU A 18 -4.19 6.64 -15.58
C GLU A 18 -2.85 6.53 -14.83
N ILE A 19 -2.70 7.15 -13.66
CA ILE A 19 -1.45 7.10 -12.87
C ILE A 19 -1.23 5.69 -12.33
N LYS A 20 -2.28 5.11 -11.73
CA LYS A 20 -2.26 3.74 -11.20
C LYS A 20 -2.06 2.71 -12.30
N ARG A 21 -2.70 2.89 -13.45
CA ARG A 21 -2.48 2.03 -14.63
C ARG A 21 -1.05 2.11 -15.15
N THR A 22 -0.44 3.30 -15.19
CA THR A 22 0.98 3.43 -15.55
C THR A 22 1.89 2.69 -14.57
N ALA A 23 1.65 2.81 -13.26
CA ALA A 23 2.41 2.08 -12.24
C ALA A 23 2.22 0.56 -12.38
N ALA A 24 0.98 0.10 -12.54
CA ALA A 24 0.65 -1.32 -12.70
C ALA A 24 1.26 -1.91 -13.98
N ALA A 25 1.15 -1.22 -15.13
CA ALA A 25 1.78 -1.64 -16.39
C ALA A 25 3.29 -1.80 -16.26
N PHE A 26 3.95 -0.88 -15.55
CA PHE A 26 5.39 -0.97 -15.28
C PHE A 26 5.73 -2.20 -14.46
N LEU A 27 5.01 -2.44 -13.35
CA LEU A 27 5.22 -3.61 -12.49
C LEU A 27 4.94 -4.92 -13.20
N GLU A 28 3.87 -4.99 -13.99
CA GLU A 28 3.49 -6.17 -14.77
C GLU A 28 4.53 -6.43 -15.88
N THR A 29 5.03 -5.40 -16.56
CA THR A 29 6.09 -5.57 -17.57
C THR A 29 7.39 -6.08 -16.95
N ALA A 30 7.80 -5.48 -15.83
CA ALA A 30 8.99 -5.89 -15.10
C ALA A 30 8.85 -7.30 -14.53
N GLY A 31 7.68 -7.59 -13.96
CA GLY A 31 7.43 -8.75 -13.11
C GLY A 31 7.16 -10.06 -13.84
N ASN A 32 7.11 -10.05 -15.18
CA ASN A 32 6.78 -11.21 -16.00
C ASN A 32 7.95 -11.57 -16.94
N TRP A 33 8.80 -12.53 -16.56
CA TRP A 33 10.00 -12.93 -17.31
C TRP A 33 10.24 -14.46 -17.30
N SER A 34 10.94 -14.95 -18.34
CA SER A 34 11.41 -16.34 -18.52
C SER A 34 12.89 -16.50 -18.16
N ASP A 35 13.43 -17.73 -18.25
CA ASP A 35 14.80 -18.08 -17.79
C ASP A 35 15.94 -17.27 -18.41
N ASP A 36 15.71 -16.70 -19.60
CA ASP A 36 16.64 -15.87 -20.36
C ASP A 36 16.39 -14.36 -20.19
N GLY A 37 15.35 -13.99 -19.44
CA GLY A 37 14.94 -12.61 -19.23
C GLY A 37 15.25 -12.08 -17.83
N THR A 38 15.23 -10.76 -17.70
CA THR A 38 15.28 -10.06 -16.42
C THR A 38 14.20 -8.99 -16.36
N ALA A 39 13.82 -8.60 -15.13
CA ALA A 39 12.89 -7.51 -14.90
C ALA A 39 13.37 -6.19 -15.53
N VAL A 40 14.68 -5.96 -15.51
CA VAL A 40 15.32 -4.78 -16.09
C VAL A 40 15.23 -4.81 -17.63
N ASP A 41 15.62 -5.92 -18.26
CA ASP A 41 15.64 -6.04 -19.73
C ASP A 41 14.23 -5.91 -20.33
N ASN A 42 13.21 -6.43 -19.64
CA ASN A 42 11.83 -6.28 -20.06
C ASN A 42 11.39 -4.81 -20.11
N LEU A 43 11.74 -4.04 -19.08
CA LEU A 43 11.43 -2.61 -19.04
C LEU A 43 12.18 -1.82 -20.10
N VAL A 44 13.47 -2.11 -20.31
CA VAL A 44 14.27 -1.48 -21.38
C VAL A 44 13.63 -1.76 -22.75
N ARG A 45 13.27 -3.02 -23.02
CA ARG A 45 12.59 -3.41 -24.26
C ARG A 45 11.23 -2.73 -24.44
N ALA A 46 10.52 -2.47 -23.35
CA ALA A 46 9.25 -1.73 -23.34
C ALA A 46 9.41 -0.20 -23.39
N GLY A 47 10.64 0.30 -23.52
CA GLY A 47 10.96 1.72 -23.65
C GLY A 47 10.88 2.50 -22.33
N ALA A 48 11.11 1.86 -21.18
CA ALA A 48 11.39 2.56 -19.94
C ALA A 48 12.77 3.24 -20.02
N SER A 49 12.96 4.32 -19.25
CA SER A 49 14.31 4.90 -19.11
C SER A 49 15.24 3.89 -18.43
N PRO A 50 16.54 3.84 -18.80
CA PRO A 50 17.50 2.94 -18.15
C PRO A 50 17.57 3.13 -16.62
N ALA A 51 17.44 4.38 -16.16
CA ALA A 51 17.42 4.71 -14.74
C ALA A 51 16.22 4.09 -14.01
N ALA A 52 15.01 4.21 -14.57
CA ALA A 52 13.82 3.59 -13.99
C ALA A 52 13.91 2.05 -14.06
N ALA A 53 14.34 1.51 -15.21
CA ALA A 53 14.46 0.07 -15.43
C ALA A 53 15.40 -0.60 -14.42
N ALA A 54 16.55 0.02 -14.11
CA ALA A 54 17.53 -0.53 -13.17
C ALA A 54 16.94 -0.79 -11.76
N THR A 55 15.95 0.01 -11.34
CA THR A 55 15.30 -0.15 -10.03
C THR A 55 14.38 -1.36 -9.93
N ALA A 56 14.01 -1.98 -11.06
CA ALA A 56 13.17 -3.18 -11.09
C ALA A 56 13.86 -4.46 -10.60
N SER A 57 15.17 -4.40 -10.36
CA SER A 57 15.93 -5.46 -9.68
C SER A 57 15.31 -5.84 -8.33
N VAL A 58 14.60 -4.93 -7.65
CA VAL A 58 13.85 -5.23 -6.41
C VAL A 58 12.79 -6.33 -6.58
N LEU A 59 12.26 -6.50 -7.81
CA LEU A 59 11.25 -7.51 -8.13
C LEU A 59 11.86 -8.88 -8.42
N GLN A 60 13.18 -8.98 -8.60
CA GLN A 60 13.88 -10.18 -9.05
C GLN A 60 14.90 -10.64 -7.99
N PRO A 61 14.51 -11.55 -7.07
CA PRO A 61 15.46 -12.17 -6.15
C PRO A 61 16.56 -12.91 -6.92
N ALA A 62 17.78 -12.92 -6.37
CA ALA A 62 18.93 -13.56 -7.02
C ALA A 62 18.73 -15.06 -7.32
N THR A 63 17.84 -15.74 -6.59
CA THR A 63 17.51 -17.16 -6.77
C THR A 63 16.44 -17.39 -7.84
N ALA A 64 15.74 -16.35 -8.30
CA ALA A 64 14.64 -16.46 -9.25
C ALA A 64 15.15 -16.59 -10.68
N ARG A 65 14.59 -17.54 -11.42
CA ARG A 65 14.87 -17.82 -12.84
C ARG A 65 13.77 -17.30 -13.74
N ALA A 66 12.52 -17.45 -13.32
CA ALA A 66 11.35 -16.88 -13.98
C ALA A 66 10.40 -16.30 -12.94
N GLY A 67 9.56 -15.36 -13.36
CA GLY A 67 8.57 -14.72 -12.51
C GLY A 67 7.31 -14.39 -13.28
N GLU A 68 6.17 -14.57 -12.61
CA GLU A 68 4.87 -14.05 -13.01
C GLU A 68 4.38 -13.12 -11.91
N LEU A 69 4.03 -11.88 -12.26
CA LEU A 69 3.54 -10.87 -11.33
C LEU A 69 2.12 -10.47 -11.66
N THR A 70 1.29 -10.42 -10.63
CA THR A 70 -0.06 -9.87 -10.66
C THR A 70 -0.15 -8.68 -9.71
N VAL A 71 -0.68 -7.56 -10.18
CA VAL A 71 -1.00 -6.42 -9.31
C VAL A 71 -2.29 -6.72 -8.57
N VAL A 72 -2.21 -6.85 -7.23
CA VAL A 72 -3.39 -7.04 -6.38
C VAL A 72 -4.13 -5.73 -6.24
N TYR A 73 -3.44 -4.67 -5.80
CA TYR A 73 -4.02 -3.34 -5.73
C TYR A 73 -2.96 -2.22 -5.75
N PRO A 74 -3.06 -1.24 -6.67
CA PRO A 74 -2.18 -0.07 -6.74
C PRO A 74 -2.76 1.12 -5.95
N GLN A 75 -2.63 1.10 -4.63
CA GLN A 75 -3.09 2.20 -3.76
C GLN A 75 -2.29 3.48 -4.03
N TYR A 76 -2.88 4.66 -3.87
CA TYR A 76 -2.07 5.87 -3.79
C TYR A 76 -1.28 5.93 -2.47
N GLY A 77 -0.04 6.42 -2.53
CA GLY A 77 0.71 6.91 -1.38
C GLY A 77 0.98 8.42 -1.43
N GLY A 78 0.67 9.07 -2.56
CA GLY A 78 0.85 10.50 -2.73
C GLY A 78 0.48 11.00 -4.11
N LEU A 79 -0.06 12.21 -4.19
CA LEU A 79 -0.46 12.84 -5.44
C LEU A 79 -0.23 14.35 -5.39
N ALA A 80 0.59 14.86 -6.32
CA ALA A 80 0.83 16.28 -6.53
C ALA A 80 0.52 16.66 -7.99
N ARG A 81 0.88 17.89 -8.39
CA ARG A 81 0.59 18.39 -9.73
C ARG A 81 1.29 17.57 -10.82
N ASP A 82 2.54 17.22 -10.63
CA ASP A 82 3.43 16.63 -11.63
C ASP A 82 4.21 15.43 -11.11
N THR A 83 4.04 15.09 -9.83
CA THR A 83 4.62 13.92 -9.19
C THR A 83 3.54 13.12 -8.48
N ALA A 84 3.72 11.80 -8.42
CA ALA A 84 2.83 10.89 -7.72
C ALA A 84 3.62 9.71 -7.16
N ALA A 85 3.00 9.03 -6.21
CA ALA A 85 3.51 7.80 -5.66
C ALA A 85 2.37 6.79 -5.50
N VAL A 86 2.61 5.58 -6.00
CA VAL A 86 1.66 4.46 -5.95
C VAL A 86 2.30 3.35 -5.14
N ILE A 87 1.62 2.90 -4.10
CA ILE A 87 2.02 1.83 -3.20
C ILE A 87 1.27 0.57 -3.62
N ALA A 88 1.92 -0.23 -4.46
CA ALA A 88 1.29 -1.37 -5.11
C ALA A 88 1.56 -2.67 -4.36
N LEU A 89 0.51 -3.30 -3.85
CA LEU A 89 0.54 -4.69 -3.43
C LEU A 89 0.51 -5.57 -4.68
N VAL A 90 1.50 -6.45 -4.80
CA VAL A 90 1.63 -7.38 -5.92
C VAL A 90 1.90 -8.79 -5.41
N GLY A 91 1.32 -9.78 -6.09
CA GLY A 91 1.64 -11.19 -5.91
C GLY A 91 2.66 -11.62 -6.96
N GLN A 92 3.61 -12.46 -6.56
CA GLN A 92 4.59 -13.07 -7.46
C GLN A 92 4.59 -14.59 -7.32
N ASN A 93 4.49 -15.26 -8.46
CA ASN A 93 4.81 -16.68 -8.58
C ASN A 93 6.19 -16.80 -9.24
N LEU A 94 7.17 -17.26 -8.47
CA LEU A 94 8.56 -17.35 -8.89
C LEU A 94 8.95 -18.81 -9.08
N ARG A 95 9.68 -19.10 -10.15
CA ARG A 95 10.46 -20.32 -10.24
C ARG A 95 11.88 -20.03 -9.81
N THR A 96 12.32 -20.65 -8.70
CA THR A 96 13.65 -20.44 -8.14
C THR A 96 14.52 -21.68 -8.29
N VAL A 97 15.82 -21.54 -8.03
CA VAL A 97 16.75 -22.67 -7.96
C VAL A 97 16.35 -23.73 -6.91
N SER A 98 15.60 -23.34 -5.88
CA SER A 98 15.15 -24.22 -4.80
C SER A 98 13.73 -24.74 -5.00
N GLY A 99 13.10 -24.43 -6.14
CA GLY A 99 11.71 -24.77 -6.44
C GLY A 99 10.78 -23.55 -6.55
N PRO A 100 9.47 -23.77 -6.77
CA PRO A 100 8.48 -22.71 -6.83
C PRO A 100 8.38 -21.92 -5.51
N TRP A 101 8.24 -20.60 -5.60
CA TRP A 101 8.04 -19.72 -4.47
C TRP A 101 6.96 -18.68 -4.79
N ILE A 102 5.87 -18.71 -4.02
CA ILE A 102 4.82 -17.68 -4.07
C ILE A 102 5.08 -16.67 -2.95
N ARG A 103 4.98 -15.39 -3.26
CA ARG A 103 5.13 -14.30 -2.28
C ARG A 103 4.28 -13.10 -2.64
N GLU A 104 3.98 -12.28 -1.64
CA GLU A 104 3.48 -10.93 -1.84
C GLU A 104 4.52 -9.88 -1.46
N LEU A 105 4.44 -8.71 -2.09
CA LEU A 105 5.29 -7.55 -1.82
C LEU A 105 4.50 -6.27 -2.04
N VAL A 106 4.84 -5.24 -1.29
CA VAL A 106 4.36 -3.88 -1.51
C VAL A 106 5.51 -3.07 -2.11
N VAL A 107 5.26 -2.38 -3.22
CA VAL A 107 6.24 -1.61 -3.97
C VAL A 107 5.84 -0.15 -4.03
N ASP A 108 6.71 0.74 -3.58
CA ASP A 108 6.59 2.17 -3.79
C ASP A 108 7.09 2.55 -5.19
N VAL A 109 6.15 2.91 -6.06
CA VAL A 109 6.37 3.33 -7.45
C VAL A 109 6.29 4.85 -7.52
N ARG A 110 7.38 5.51 -7.91
CA ARG A 110 7.42 6.96 -8.12
C ARG A 110 7.18 7.31 -9.56
N LEU A 111 6.27 8.25 -9.78
CA LEU A 111 5.91 8.72 -11.11
C LEU A 111 6.07 10.23 -11.18
N ALA A 112 6.47 10.68 -12.36
CA ALA A 112 6.44 12.08 -12.73
C ALA A 112 5.80 12.26 -14.10
N ARG A 113 5.40 13.48 -14.40
CA ARG A 113 5.00 13.90 -15.74
C ARG A 113 5.67 15.22 -16.10
N GLU A 114 6.18 15.29 -17.32
CA GLU A 114 6.53 16.56 -17.92
C GLU A 114 5.26 17.39 -18.20
N PRO A 115 5.34 18.73 -18.24
CA PRO A 115 4.21 19.57 -18.59
C PRO A 115 3.60 19.17 -19.95
N GLY A 116 2.31 18.81 -19.96
CA GLY A 116 1.60 18.36 -21.16
C GLY A 116 1.94 16.93 -21.61
N GLY A 117 2.81 16.22 -20.88
CA GLY A 117 3.21 14.85 -21.15
C GLY A 117 2.36 13.81 -20.41
N ASN A 118 2.63 12.55 -20.74
CA ASN A 118 2.07 11.39 -20.03
C ASN A 118 2.84 11.12 -18.74
N TRP A 119 2.18 10.48 -17.77
CA TRP A 119 2.85 9.96 -16.58
C TRP A 119 3.84 8.86 -16.95
N THR A 120 5.01 8.90 -16.32
CA THR A 120 6.05 7.90 -16.46
C THR A 120 6.59 7.50 -15.09
N VAL A 121 6.93 6.23 -14.91
CA VAL A 121 7.62 5.76 -13.71
C VAL A 121 9.08 6.23 -13.74
N GLU A 122 9.50 6.89 -12.67
CA GLU A 122 10.88 7.35 -12.48
C GLU A 122 11.73 6.27 -11.80
N ARG A 123 11.16 5.59 -10.80
CA ARG A 123 11.85 4.58 -10.01
C ARG A 123 10.89 3.74 -9.16
N LEU A 124 11.32 2.53 -8.85
CA LEU A 124 10.83 1.75 -7.71
C LEU A 124 11.70 2.05 -6.49
N VAL A 125 11.08 2.18 -5.32
CA VAL A 125 11.80 2.38 -4.07
C VAL A 125 11.87 1.05 -3.33
N PRO A 126 13.09 0.58 -2.95
CA PRO A 126 13.22 -0.62 -2.16
C PRO A 126 12.46 -0.52 -0.82
N PRO A 127 11.86 -1.62 -0.35
CA PRO A 127 11.18 -1.63 0.94
C PRO A 127 12.18 -1.38 2.07
N THR A 128 11.71 -0.70 3.11
CA THR A 128 12.43 -0.50 4.37
C THR A 128 12.11 -1.58 5.40
N SER A 129 12.82 -1.56 6.52
CA SER A 129 12.57 -2.45 7.66
C SER A 129 12.44 -1.63 8.94
N LEU A 130 11.58 -2.09 9.85
CA LEU A 130 11.47 -1.55 11.22
C LEU A 130 12.67 -1.93 12.11
N GLY A 131 13.61 -2.73 11.60
CA GLY A 131 14.80 -3.18 12.30
C GLY A 131 14.65 -4.60 12.88
N SER A 132 15.57 -4.96 13.79
CA SER A 132 15.60 -6.31 14.37
C SER A 132 14.33 -6.64 15.16
N PRO A 133 13.79 -7.87 15.06
CA PRO A 133 12.59 -8.26 15.79
C PRO A 133 12.70 -8.06 17.31
N LEU A 134 11.57 -7.73 17.93
CA LEU A 134 11.36 -7.69 19.37
C LEU A 134 10.41 -8.84 19.79
N PRO A 135 10.37 -9.21 21.08
CA PRO A 135 9.34 -10.11 21.58
C PRO A 135 7.94 -9.62 21.22
N LEU A 136 7.08 -10.54 20.74
CA LEU A 136 5.70 -10.20 20.41
C LEU A 136 4.89 -9.89 21.66
N THR A 137 4.04 -8.88 21.56
CA THR A 137 2.98 -8.64 22.54
C THR A 137 1.81 -9.59 22.31
N ASP A 138 0.99 -9.82 23.33
CA ASP A 138 -0.25 -10.62 23.20
C ASP A 138 -1.18 -10.03 22.13
N THR A 139 -1.24 -8.71 22.01
CA THR A 139 -2.01 -8.02 20.97
C THR A 139 -1.49 -8.34 19.56
N ALA A 140 -0.17 -8.35 19.35
CA ALA A 140 0.41 -8.72 18.07
C ALA A 140 0.13 -10.19 17.72
N ALA A 141 0.23 -11.09 18.70
CA ALA A 141 -0.13 -12.49 18.52
C ALA A 141 -1.62 -12.66 18.19
N ALA A 142 -2.51 -11.92 18.86
CA ALA A 142 -3.95 -11.93 18.59
C ALA A 142 -4.28 -11.46 17.18
N VAL A 143 -3.66 -10.35 16.72
CA VAL A 143 -3.84 -9.86 15.34
C VAL A 143 -3.36 -10.88 14.31
N LEU A 144 -2.22 -11.54 14.54
CA LEU A 144 -1.70 -12.56 13.63
C LEU A 144 -2.60 -13.79 13.52
N ALA A 145 -3.32 -14.11 14.58
CA ALA A 145 -4.20 -15.27 14.71
C ALA A 145 -5.66 -14.99 14.27
N ASP A 146 -6.07 -13.74 14.16
CA ASP A 146 -7.44 -13.36 13.85
C ASP A 146 -7.73 -13.47 12.34
N PRO A 147 -8.60 -14.41 11.88
CA PRO A 147 -8.89 -14.58 10.47
C PRO A 147 -9.68 -13.41 9.86
N LYS A 148 -10.27 -12.54 10.68
CA LYS A 148 -10.97 -11.34 10.20
C LYS A 148 -10.01 -10.17 9.91
N ILE A 149 -8.71 -10.33 10.20
CA ILE A 149 -7.66 -9.39 9.81
C ILE A 149 -6.81 -10.04 8.73
N VAL A 150 -7.14 -9.77 7.47
CA VAL A 150 -6.44 -10.31 6.31
C VAL A 150 -5.18 -9.47 6.05
N LEU A 151 -4.04 -10.03 6.44
CA LEU A 151 -2.72 -9.42 6.27
C LEU A 151 -2.01 -10.00 5.05
N PRO A 152 -1.59 -9.18 4.06
CA PRO A 152 -0.65 -9.63 3.04
C PRO A 152 0.72 -9.91 3.65
N ASP A 153 1.57 -10.65 2.94
CA ASP A 153 2.88 -11.09 3.47
C ASP A 153 3.71 -9.96 4.11
N PRO A 154 3.86 -8.76 3.49
CA PRO A 154 4.65 -7.68 4.08
C PRO A 154 4.05 -7.15 5.40
N ALA A 155 2.74 -6.96 5.46
CA ALA A 155 2.06 -6.51 6.68
C ALA A 155 2.14 -7.57 7.79
N ARG A 156 2.00 -8.86 7.43
CA ARG A 156 2.19 -9.97 8.37
C ARG A 156 3.62 -10.01 8.91
N SER A 157 4.62 -9.76 8.06
CA SER A 157 6.01 -9.63 8.47
C SER A 157 6.21 -8.46 9.42
N ASP A 158 5.62 -7.30 9.12
CA ASP A 158 5.66 -6.12 9.98
C ASP A 158 5.14 -6.41 11.39
N VAL A 159 3.97 -7.05 11.53
CA VAL A 159 3.43 -7.43 12.85
C VAL A 159 4.33 -8.44 13.56
N ARG A 160 4.91 -9.40 12.81
CA ARG A 160 5.86 -10.39 13.36
C ARG A 160 7.17 -9.79 13.86
N THR A 161 7.51 -8.55 13.47
CA THR A 161 8.68 -7.87 14.05
C THR A 161 8.47 -7.47 15.51
N GLY A 162 7.23 -7.42 16.00
CA GLY A 162 6.92 -6.90 17.33
C GLY A 162 7.09 -5.38 17.45
N ARG A 163 7.27 -4.66 16.33
CA ARG A 163 7.54 -3.22 16.30
C ARG A 163 6.37 -2.36 15.85
N ILE A 164 5.30 -2.96 15.35
CA ILE A 164 4.07 -2.23 15.11
C ILE A 164 3.48 -1.79 16.45
N ASP A 165 3.03 -0.55 16.49
CA ASP A 165 2.44 0.09 17.66
C ASP A 165 1.31 -0.77 18.26
N THR A 166 1.40 -1.02 19.57
CA THR A 166 0.45 -1.91 20.25
C THR A 166 -0.95 -1.30 20.34
N GLN A 167 -1.08 0.02 20.43
CA GLN A 167 -2.40 0.68 20.41
C GLN A 167 -3.04 0.58 19.03
N LEU A 168 -2.26 0.73 17.95
CA LEU A 168 -2.76 0.49 16.59
C LEU A 168 -3.28 -0.94 16.41
N LEU A 169 -2.51 -1.94 16.85
CA LEU A 169 -2.92 -3.34 16.78
C LEU A 169 -4.16 -3.64 17.62
N ALA A 170 -4.30 -3.00 18.78
CA ALA A 170 -5.48 -3.12 19.63
C ALA A 170 -6.73 -2.55 18.92
N ILE A 171 -6.60 -1.42 18.21
CA ILE A 171 -7.68 -0.85 17.39
C ILE A 171 -8.06 -1.81 16.27
N LEU A 172 -7.11 -2.36 15.51
CA LEU A 172 -7.37 -3.33 14.44
C LEU A 172 -8.10 -4.57 14.98
N HIS A 173 -7.67 -5.12 16.10
CA HIS A 173 -8.30 -6.28 16.72
C HIS A 173 -9.67 -5.97 17.34
N ALA A 174 -9.90 -4.74 17.81
CA ALA A 174 -11.24 -4.34 18.25
C ALA A 174 -12.20 -4.16 17.06
N LEU A 175 -11.73 -3.55 15.97
CA LEU A 175 -12.49 -3.40 14.72
C LEU A 175 -12.85 -4.75 14.09
N SER A 176 -11.97 -5.76 14.19
CA SER A 176 -12.23 -7.11 13.63
C SER A 176 -13.44 -7.81 14.26
N ARG A 177 -13.89 -7.37 15.44
CA ARG A 177 -15.11 -7.88 16.07
C ARG A 177 -16.37 -7.52 15.27
N GLU A 178 -16.31 -6.42 14.52
CA GLU A 178 -17.43 -5.85 13.76
C GLU A 178 -17.25 -5.98 12.25
N PHE A 179 -16.01 -6.02 11.77
CA PHE A 179 -15.66 -6.00 10.34
C PHE A 179 -14.64 -7.09 9.99
N THR A 180 -14.63 -7.52 8.73
CA THR A 180 -13.45 -8.17 8.14
C THR A 180 -12.60 -7.10 7.47
N LEU A 181 -11.33 -7.01 7.86
CA LEU A 181 -10.39 -5.98 7.43
C LEU A 181 -9.37 -6.58 6.48
N THR A 182 -9.32 -6.12 5.23
CA THR A 182 -8.21 -6.47 4.32
C THR A 182 -7.21 -5.33 4.31
N VAL A 183 -6.02 -5.59 4.86
CA VAL A 183 -4.92 -4.62 4.93
C VAL A 183 -4.23 -4.53 3.57
N GLN A 184 -3.89 -3.30 3.14
CA GLN A 184 -2.99 -3.06 2.01
C GLN A 184 -1.53 -3.10 2.49
N VAL A 185 -1.21 -2.27 3.48
CA VAL A 185 0.17 -2.01 3.89
C VAL A 185 0.22 -1.46 5.31
N MET A 186 1.33 -1.72 6.02
CA MET A 186 1.63 -1.11 7.32
C MET A 186 2.94 -0.31 7.24
N HIS A 187 4.09 -0.96 7.15
CA HIS A 187 5.38 -0.28 7.03
C HIS A 187 6.11 -0.68 5.75
N THR A 188 6.34 -1.98 5.58
CA THR A 188 7.22 -2.51 4.52
C THR A 188 6.63 -2.20 3.16
N GLY A 189 7.34 -1.39 2.37
CA GLY A 189 6.91 -0.94 1.04
C GLY A 189 6.09 0.35 1.01
N HIS A 190 5.71 0.91 2.17
CA HIS A 190 5.07 2.23 2.24
C HIS A 190 6.10 3.36 2.07
N ILE A 191 5.64 4.52 1.63
CA ILE A 191 6.44 5.75 1.58
C ILE A 191 6.79 6.22 3.00
N GLN A 192 8.05 6.58 3.23
CA GLN A 192 8.54 6.90 4.59
C GLN A 192 8.23 8.34 5.05
N THR A 193 7.74 9.20 4.16
CA THR A 193 7.34 10.58 4.49
C THR A 193 5.90 10.86 4.07
N VAL A 194 5.28 11.87 4.67
CA VAL A 194 4.02 12.40 4.17
C VAL A 194 4.29 13.10 2.85
N PHE A 195 3.89 12.49 1.76
CA PHE A 195 4.16 12.99 0.42
C PHE A 195 3.51 14.36 0.16
N PRO A 196 4.16 15.29 -0.56
CA PRO A 196 5.54 15.27 -1.07
C PRO A 196 6.55 15.91 -0.09
N THR A 197 6.23 15.97 1.20
CA THR A 197 7.03 16.66 2.22
C THR A 197 8.16 15.78 2.77
N ALA A 198 9.04 16.41 3.56
CA ALA A 198 10.07 15.71 4.35
C ALA A 198 9.57 15.23 5.73
N ARG A 199 8.30 15.45 6.08
CA ARG A 199 7.76 15.05 7.38
C ARG A 199 7.64 13.53 7.44
N VAL A 200 8.19 12.92 8.49
CA VAL A 200 8.11 11.46 8.72
C VAL A 200 6.64 11.02 8.79
N SER A 201 6.31 9.95 8.07
CA SER A 201 4.99 9.32 8.11
C SER A 201 4.86 8.37 9.31
N ASN A 202 3.67 8.20 9.87
CA ASN A 202 3.43 7.19 10.89
C ASN A 202 3.67 5.76 10.39
N HIS A 203 3.48 5.48 9.10
CA HIS A 203 3.87 4.20 8.50
C HIS A 203 5.37 3.93 8.65
N ALA A 204 6.21 4.95 8.54
CA ALA A 204 7.67 4.83 8.60
C ALA A 204 8.18 4.33 9.95
N VAL A 205 7.38 4.53 11.00
CA VAL A 205 7.73 4.20 12.38
C VAL A 205 6.78 3.16 12.99
N GLY A 206 6.03 2.43 12.15
CA GLY A 206 5.18 1.32 12.58
C GLY A 206 3.91 1.75 13.33
N ARG A 207 3.42 2.97 13.11
CA ARG A 207 2.26 3.55 13.80
C ARG A 207 1.06 3.80 12.90
N ALA A 208 1.03 3.25 11.68
CA ALA A 208 -0.12 3.36 10.80
C ALA A 208 -0.37 2.10 9.96
N VAL A 209 -1.58 2.01 9.43
CA VAL A 209 -2.08 0.92 8.58
C VAL A 209 -3.07 1.47 7.58
N ASP A 210 -3.00 0.94 6.35
CA ASP A 210 -3.99 1.18 5.32
C ASP A 210 -4.85 -0.06 5.09
N ILE A 211 -6.17 0.15 5.04
CA ILE A 211 -7.17 -0.89 4.82
C ILE A 211 -7.83 -0.66 3.46
N ARG A 212 -7.71 -1.64 2.55
CA ARG A 212 -8.23 -1.55 1.17
C ARG A 212 -9.63 -2.14 0.99
N GLU A 213 -10.06 -3.05 1.86
CA GLU A 213 -11.40 -3.63 1.83
C GLU A 213 -11.99 -3.78 3.23
N ILE A 214 -13.31 -3.66 3.29
CA ILE A 214 -14.13 -3.86 4.49
C ILE A 214 -15.22 -4.87 4.13
N ASP A 215 -15.30 -5.98 4.87
CA ASP A 215 -16.23 -7.08 4.61
C ASP A 215 -16.15 -7.59 3.17
N GLY A 216 -14.93 -7.76 2.66
CA GLY A 216 -14.65 -8.24 1.31
C GLY A 216 -15.06 -7.28 0.18
N ARG A 217 -15.36 -6.00 0.49
CA ARG A 217 -15.63 -4.99 -0.53
C ARG A 217 -14.59 -3.87 -0.52
N PRO A 218 -14.09 -3.46 -1.69
CA PRO A 218 -13.12 -2.38 -1.79
C PRO A 218 -13.63 -1.06 -1.21
N VAL A 219 -12.74 -0.29 -0.58
CA VAL A 219 -13.06 1.07 -0.09
C VAL A 219 -13.36 2.02 -1.25
N VAL A 220 -12.71 1.82 -2.41
CA VAL A 220 -12.95 2.58 -3.65
C VAL A 220 -14.31 2.29 -4.33
N ALA A 221 -15.20 1.52 -3.68
CA ALA A 221 -16.48 1.12 -4.24
C ALA A 221 -17.42 2.33 -4.51
N PRO A 222 -18.43 2.17 -5.39
CA PRO A 222 -19.34 3.24 -5.77
C PRO A 222 -20.15 3.82 -4.60
N ALA A 223 -20.65 5.04 -4.79
CA ALA A 223 -21.42 5.79 -3.79
C ALA A 223 -22.58 5.00 -3.16
N GLY A 224 -22.82 5.21 -1.87
CA GLY A 224 -23.92 4.60 -1.11
C GLY A 224 -23.49 3.52 -0.11
N ASP A 225 -22.21 3.16 -0.07
CA ASP A 225 -21.65 2.26 0.94
C ASP A 225 -21.29 3.01 2.24
N ASP A 226 -21.94 2.65 3.34
CA ASP A 226 -21.72 3.29 4.65
C ASP A 226 -20.60 2.64 5.48
N ARG A 227 -20.02 1.53 5.03
CA ARG A 227 -18.98 0.80 5.78
C ARG A 227 -17.72 1.63 6.02
N PRO A 228 -17.16 2.36 5.03
CA PRO A 228 -16.06 3.30 5.28
C PRO A 228 -16.38 4.29 6.41
N LEU A 229 -17.57 4.92 6.36
CA LEU A 229 -18.03 5.86 7.37
C LEU A 229 -18.10 5.22 8.76
N ARG A 230 -18.70 4.03 8.86
CA ARG A 230 -18.84 3.30 10.14
C ARG A 230 -17.47 2.91 10.71
N LEU A 231 -16.58 2.38 9.88
CA LEU A 231 -15.25 1.98 10.32
C LEU A 231 -14.42 3.19 10.78
N MET A 232 -14.44 4.30 10.04
CA MET A 232 -13.73 5.52 10.41
C MET A 232 -14.19 6.06 11.77
N ARG A 233 -15.50 6.15 12.00
CA ARG A 233 -16.06 6.57 13.29
C ARG A 233 -15.64 5.63 14.41
N ARG A 234 -15.73 4.32 14.14
CA ARG A 234 -15.39 3.31 15.14
C ARG A 234 -13.90 3.33 15.51
N ALA A 235 -13.02 3.50 14.53
CA ALA A 235 -11.59 3.61 14.78
C ALA A 235 -11.25 4.83 15.65
N ALA A 236 -11.92 5.96 15.42
CA ALA A 236 -11.79 7.16 16.22
C ALA A 236 -12.24 6.93 17.69
N GLU A 237 -13.40 6.30 17.90
CA GLU A 237 -13.88 5.90 19.23
C GLU A 237 -12.93 4.96 19.96
N LEU A 238 -12.20 4.12 19.21
CA LEU A 238 -11.20 3.19 19.74
C LEU A 238 -9.84 3.84 19.99
N GLY A 239 -9.68 5.14 19.69
CA GLY A 239 -8.49 5.89 20.03
C GLY A 239 -7.51 6.14 18.87
N ALA A 240 -7.91 5.94 17.61
CA ALA A 240 -7.10 6.36 16.47
C ALA A 240 -6.97 7.89 16.47
N THR A 241 -5.75 8.41 16.25
CA THR A 241 -5.47 9.86 16.21
C THR A 241 -5.45 10.42 14.79
N GLU A 242 -5.25 9.55 13.80
CA GLU A 242 -5.31 9.85 12.38
C GLU A 242 -6.28 8.87 11.72
N VAL A 243 -7.35 9.39 11.10
CA VAL A 243 -8.37 8.61 10.41
C VAL A 243 -8.63 9.24 9.05
N GLY A 244 -7.98 8.69 8.03
CA GLY A 244 -8.11 9.09 6.64
C GLY A 244 -9.05 8.18 5.87
N GLY A 245 -9.85 8.71 4.94
CA GLY A 245 -10.67 7.87 4.07
C GLY A 245 -11.49 8.64 3.05
N PRO A 246 -12.40 7.97 2.31
CA PRO A 246 -13.18 8.60 1.24
C PRO A 246 -14.30 9.51 1.75
N VAL A 247 -14.59 9.50 3.05
CA VAL A 247 -15.69 10.29 3.64
C VAL A 247 -15.12 11.43 4.48
N ASP A 248 -15.43 12.66 4.08
CA ASP A 248 -15.11 13.83 4.89
C ASP A 248 -16.04 13.91 6.12
N LEU A 249 -15.48 13.58 7.28
CA LEU A 249 -16.17 13.58 8.57
C LEU A 249 -16.02 14.89 9.35
N ASN A 250 -15.01 15.72 9.04
CA ASN A 250 -14.61 16.79 9.96
C ASN A 250 -14.03 18.03 9.27
N GLY A 251 -14.05 18.11 7.94
CA GLY A 251 -13.41 19.15 7.15
C GLY A 251 -11.91 19.24 7.43
N VAL A 252 -11.40 20.46 7.56
CA VAL A 252 -9.96 20.74 7.79
C VAL A 252 -9.47 20.50 9.23
N ARG A 253 -10.28 19.89 10.10
CA ARG A 253 -9.92 19.69 11.51
C ARG A 253 -9.00 18.49 11.68
N LYS A 254 -8.15 18.52 12.71
CA LYS A 254 -7.28 17.39 13.07
C LYS A 254 -8.10 16.14 13.43
N GLY A 255 -7.50 14.97 13.23
CA GLY A 255 -8.12 13.69 13.53
C GLY A 255 -8.64 12.98 12.29
N PHE A 256 -9.62 13.58 11.61
CA PHE A 256 -10.16 13.04 10.36
C PHE A 256 -9.64 13.81 9.15
N PHE A 257 -9.44 13.11 8.04
CA PHE A 257 -9.13 13.75 6.77
C PHE A 257 -9.68 12.95 5.59
N SER A 258 -9.97 13.65 4.51
CA SER A 258 -10.36 13.07 3.24
C SER A 258 -9.73 13.89 2.13
N ASP A 259 -9.04 13.21 1.22
CA ASP A 259 -8.40 13.83 0.07
C ASP A 259 -8.36 12.83 -1.10
N ARG A 260 -7.72 13.24 -2.19
CA ARG A 260 -7.62 12.44 -3.41
C ARG A 260 -6.79 11.15 -3.24
N VAL A 261 -5.90 11.10 -2.26
CA VAL A 261 -5.02 9.95 -1.99
C VAL A 261 -5.78 8.89 -1.19
N HIS A 262 -6.63 9.30 -0.24
CA HIS A 262 -7.34 8.38 0.67
C HIS A 262 -8.75 8.01 0.18
N HIS A 263 -9.03 8.19 -1.12
CA HIS A 263 -10.34 7.83 -1.68
C HIS A 263 -10.52 6.31 -1.86
N ASP A 264 -9.42 5.56 -1.82
CA ASP A 264 -9.38 4.13 -2.14
C ASP A 264 -8.99 3.22 -0.96
N HIS A 265 -8.71 3.79 0.21
CA HIS A 265 -8.34 3.06 1.41
C HIS A 265 -8.73 3.85 2.67
N ILE A 266 -8.74 3.18 3.82
CA ILE A 266 -8.82 3.83 5.13
C ILE A 266 -7.42 3.84 5.75
N HIS A 267 -6.89 5.02 6.04
CA HIS A 267 -5.68 5.21 6.83
C HIS A 267 -6.05 5.30 8.30
N LEU A 268 -5.43 4.49 9.14
CA LEU A 268 -5.49 4.61 10.60
C LEU A 268 -4.09 4.83 11.15
N GLY A 269 -3.91 5.81 12.03
CA GLY A 269 -2.61 6.13 12.61
C GLY A 269 -2.64 6.59 14.08
N ILE A 270 -1.51 6.37 14.75
CA ILE A 270 -1.23 6.79 16.12
C ILE A 270 -0.09 7.81 16.13
N THR A 271 -0.42 9.06 16.48
CA THR A 271 0.51 10.16 16.66
C THR A 271 0.64 10.41 18.17
N PRO A 272 1.78 10.08 18.78
CA PRO A 272 1.98 10.28 20.21
C PRO A 272 1.78 11.74 20.61
N GLY A 273 0.98 11.95 21.67
CA GLY A 273 0.65 13.27 22.19
C GLY A 273 -0.56 13.94 21.54
N ASP A 274 -1.04 13.43 20.40
CA ASP A 274 -2.29 13.91 19.81
C ASP A 274 -3.50 13.23 20.47
N PRO A 275 -4.62 13.96 20.66
CA PRO A 275 -5.86 13.35 21.12
C PRO A 275 -6.47 12.44 20.03
N PRO A 276 -7.31 11.46 20.40
CA PRO A 276 -8.10 10.71 19.43
C PRO A 276 -8.88 11.63 18.48
N ALA A 277 -9.05 11.16 17.24
CA ALA A 277 -9.99 11.76 16.32
C ALA A 277 -11.38 11.76 16.98
N HIS A 278 -12.11 12.85 16.84
CA HIS A 278 -13.45 12.98 17.42
C HIS A 278 -14.34 13.79 16.50
N LEU A 279 -15.60 13.37 16.45
CA LEU A 279 -16.66 14.12 15.82
C LEU A 279 -17.05 15.28 16.74
N ARG A 280 -17.75 16.27 16.19
CA ARG A 280 -18.50 17.21 17.00
C ARG A 280 -19.86 16.64 17.36
#